data_AF-A0A1B0CSR9-F1
#
_entry.id   AF-A0A1B0CSR9-F1
#
_cell.length_a   1.000
_cell.length_b   1.000
_cell.length_c   1.000
_cell.angle_alpha   90.00
_cell.angle_beta   90.00
_cell.angle_gamma   90.00
#
_symmetry.space_group_name_H-M   'P 1'
#
loop_
_entity.id
_entity.type
_entity.pdbx_description
1 polymer ?
#
loop_
_entity_poly.entity_id
_entity_poly.type
_entity_poly.pdbx_seq_one_letter_code
_entity_poly.pdbx_strand_id
1 'polypeptide(L)'
;MGKGKHKKVLRSEKAKVKLKGAKLPKGQNITKTDFKVKKILIREQLKEAGDSQVLQKTVGQLCLDIDKEVRRESFRCLQALFGAIDVALVEPFFDMLSSYLRYFSEAKKATFYVEQMVPLLVETWLEIRPQNTGKAQGVLGQEAANTFSLILGIFHELWAMVVRCDEQNQSQEMQNWLRKTHSRDFCQTFMIGFPFSFTDKSHSAQEENLRLCHLFCCLCATPTEQMHEIIDYTSASLTRTHSAQSWGCLLKVLRIIVVQNGKSSPAQARKLCEKLLNLHTKLPPPACQLRGRILLLICHAITTGGVLDKDSLLPWFQRMRHTLCHEEKLPEELVDALGRLYTISREFVLYLGQELPSILINISRMEITESTNALQSKRKLLNFLFWLPGKLLRKNWISWWMRISGSTFRDSIAVRNLRQLFLILFNFIGLNEKFEK
;
A
#
# COMPACT_ATOMS: atom_id res chain seq x y z
N MET A 1 -5.50 -103.30 -36.77
CA MET A 1 -5.34 -102.73 -38.13
C MET A 1 -6.37 -101.61 -38.38
N GLY A 2 -5.96 -100.35 -38.20
CA GLY A 2 -6.84 -99.17 -38.18
C GLY A 2 -7.13 -98.53 -39.55
N LYS A 3 -7.78 -99.24 -40.48
CA LYS A 3 -8.17 -98.67 -41.79
C LYS A 3 -9.41 -97.76 -41.73
N GLY A 4 -10.20 -97.80 -40.65
CA GLY A 4 -11.44 -97.01 -40.50
C GLY A 4 -11.25 -95.59 -39.93
N LYS A 5 -10.26 -95.36 -39.05
CA LYS A 5 -10.03 -94.05 -38.41
C LYS A 5 -9.48 -93.02 -39.39
N HIS A 6 -8.49 -93.36 -40.19
CA HIS A 6 -7.89 -92.45 -41.18
C HIS A 6 -8.90 -91.94 -42.21
N LYS A 7 -9.81 -92.82 -42.67
CA LYS A 7 -10.86 -92.44 -43.63
C LYS A 7 -11.92 -91.51 -43.01
N LYS A 8 -12.12 -91.59 -41.70
CA LYS A 8 -13.02 -90.71 -40.94
C LYS A 8 -12.41 -89.31 -40.75
N VAL A 9 -11.11 -89.24 -40.46
CA VAL A 9 -10.36 -87.97 -40.34
C VAL A 9 -10.32 -87.22 -41.67
N LEU A 10 -9.99 -87.90 -42.77
CA LEU A 10 -10.03 -87.31 -44.12
C LEU A 10 -11.43 -86.78 -44.52
N ARG A 11 -12.51 -87.43 -44.04
CA ARG A 11 -13.88 -86.98 -44.28
C ARG A 11 -14.28 -85.77 -43.43
N SER A 12 -13.75 -85.64 -42.21
CA SER A 12 -13.96 -84.46 -41.37
C SER A 12 -13.13 -83.25 -41.79
N GLU A 13 -11.97 -83.45 -42.40
CA GLU A 13 -11.11 -82.35 -42.91
C GLU A 13 -11.74 -81.59 -44.08
N LYS A 14 -12.65 -82.23 -44.83
CA LYS A 14 -13.41 -81.62 -45.93
C LYS A 14 -14.90 -81.45 -45.60
N ALA A 15 -15.24 -81.37 -44.31
CA ALA A 15 -16.61 -81.21 -43.88
C ALA A 15 -17.16 -79.84 -44.30
N LYS A 16 -18.15 -79.85 -45.21
CA LYS A 16 -18.92 -78.65 -45.57
C LYS A 16 -19.93 -78.35 -44.47
N VAL A 17 -19.91 -77.13 -43.96
CA VAL A 17 -20.92 -76.66 -42.99
C VAL A 17 -22.29 -76.60 -43.70
N LYS A 18 -23.34 -77.18 -43.08
CA LYS A 18 -24.70 -77.15 -43.64
C LYS A 18 -25.16 -75.69 -43.81
N LEU A 19 -25.71 -75.37 -44.98
CA LEU A 19 -26.25 -74.04 -45.29
C LEU A 19 -27.35 -73.68 -44.28
N LYS A 20 -27.10 -72.66 -43.46
CA LYS A 20 -28.11 -72.02 -42.61
C LYS A 20 -28.17 -70.54 -42.95
N GLY A 21 -29.26 -70.10 -43.57
CA GLY A 21 -29.53 -68.69 -43.88
C GLY A 21 -29.24 -68.25 -45.33
N ALA A 22 -29.69 -67.03 -45.67
CA ALA A 22 -29.80 -66.53 -47.05
C ALA A 22 -28.48 -66.05 -47.70
N LYS A 23 -27.33 -66.09 -47.01
CA LYS A 23 -26.02 -65.72 -47.59
C LYS A 23 -25.09 -66.92 -47.65
N LEU A 24 -24.58 -67.20 -48.85
CA LEU A 24 -23.65 -68.31 -49.11
C LEU A 24 -22.32 -68.07 -48.38
N PRO A 25 -21.76 -69.10 -47.70
CA PRO A 25 -20.46 -68.99 -47.05
C PRO A 25 -19.34 -68.79 -48.09
N LYS A 26 -18.39 -67.91 -47.78
CA LYS A 26 -17.22 -67.63 -48.62
C LYS A 26 -16.38 -68.90 -48.83
N GLY A 27 -15.80 -69.06 -50.02
CA GLY A 27 -14.95 -70.19 -50.38
C GLY A 27 -13.75 -70.35 -49.43
N GLN A 28 -13.36 -71.60 -49.17
CA GLN A 28 -12.38 -71.96 -48.14
C GLN A 28 -10.96 -71.45 -48.44
N ASN A 29 -10.70 -71.03 -49.67
CA ASN A 29 -9.39 -70.55 -50.14
C ASN A 29 -9.29 -69.00 -50.13
N ILE A 30 -10.27 -68.30 -49.56
CA ILE A 30 -10.28 -66.83 -49.52
C ILE A 30 -9.47 -66.35 -48.31
N THR A 31 -8.31 -65.77 -48.57
CA THR A 31 -7.52 -65.05 -47.58
C THR A 31 -8.28 -63.78 -47.17
N LYS A 32 -8.56 -63.61 -45.88
CA LYS A 32 -9.14 -62.37 -45.36
C LYS A 32 -8.07 -61.29 -45.30
N THR A 33 -8.19 -60.27 -46.13
CA THR A 33 -7.29 -59.10 -46.16
C THR A 33 -7.75 -57.98 -45.22
N ASP A 34 -8.82 -58.19 -44.46
CA ASP A 34 -9.33 -57.23 -43.49
C ASP A 34 -8.46 -57.24 -42.22
N PHE A 35 -7.51 -56.32 -42.12
CA PHE A 35 -6.79 -56.04 -40.89
C PHE A 35 -7.12 -54.64 -40.37
N LYS A 36 -7.33 -54.50 -39.06
CA LYS A 36 -7.54 -53.22 -38.39
C LYS A 36 -6.29 -52.83 -37.63
N VAL A 37 -5.58 -51.83 -38.12
CA VAL A 37 -4.44 -51.23 -37.39
C VAL A 37 -4.98 -50.13 -36.49
N LYS A 38 -4.77 -50.26 -35.18
CA LYS A 38 -5.04 -49.17 -34.22
C LYS A 38 -3.78 -48.32 -34.07
N LYS A 39 -3.92 -47.00 -34.18
CA LYS A 39 -2.81 -46.06 -33.96
C LYS A 39 -2.31 -46.18 -32.52
N ILE A 40 -0.98 -46.21 -32.35
CA ILE A 40 -0.36 -46.12 -31.03
C ILE A 40 -0.47 -44.67 -30.55
N LEU A 41 -1.20 -44.44 -29.45
CA LEU A 41 -1.26 -43.15 -28.76
C LEU A 41 -0.14 -43.12 -27.72
N ILE A 42 0.96 -42.43 -28.05
CA ILE A 42 2.01 -42.12 -27.08
C ILE A 42 1.46 -41.00 -26.18
N ARG A 43 1.51 -41.19 -24.86
CA ARG A 43 1.13 -40.15 -23.91
C ARG A 43 2.08 -38.96 -24.11
N GLU A 44 1.52 -37.75 -24.25
CA GLU A 44 2.33 -36.53 -24.31
C GLU A 44 3.21 -36.46 -23.06
N GLN A 45 4.53 -36.45 -23.23
CA GLN A 45 5.51 -36.31 -22.14
C GLN A 45 6.03 -34.88 -22.18
N LEU A 46 5.55 -34.06 -21.22
CA LEU A 46 5.92 -32.66 -20.97
C LEU A 46 5.66 -31.69 -22.15
N LYS A 47 4.63 -30.84 -21.99
CA LYS A 47 4.48 -29.61 -22.80
C LYS A 47 5.29 -28.50 -22.15
N GLU A 48 5.90 -27.63 -22.97
CA GLU A 48 6.36 -26.32 -22.51
C GLU A 48 5.16 -25.57 -21.95
N ALA A 49 5.05 -25.51 -20.63
CA ALA A 49 4.09 -24.65 -19.95
C ALA A 49 4.67 -23.23 -20.01
N GLY A 50 3.89 -22.27 -20.49
CA GLY A 50 4.32 -20.87 -20.56
C GLY A 50 4.84 -20.40 -19.20
N ASP A 51 6.02 -19.76 -19.22
CA ASP A 51 6.92 -19.52 -18.08
C ASP A 51 6.26 -18.89 -16.85
N SER A 52 5.15 -18.18 -17.02
CA SER A 52 4.47 -17.49 -15.93
C SER A 52 3.48 -18.37 -15.14
N GLN A 53 2.90 -19.43 -15.71
CA GLN A 53 1.80 -20.17 -15.05
C GLN A 53 2.27 -21.24 -14.05
N VAL A 54 3.50 -21.74 -14.20
CA VAL A 54 4.07 -22.81 -13.35
C VAL A 54 4.46 -22.26 -11.98
N LEU A 55 5.24 -21.17 -11.95
CA LEU A 55 5.61 -20.49 -10.71
C LEU A 55 4.38 -20.02 -9.91
N GLN A 56 3.39 -19.52 -10.64
CA GLN A 56 2.09 -19.06 -10.16
C GLN A 56 1.32 -20.15 -9.40
N LYS A 57 1.12 -21.34 -9.99
CA LYS A 57 0.32 -22.41 -9.34
C LYS A 57 1.07 -23.19 -8.28
N THR A 58 2.38 -23.35 -8.40
CA THR A 58 3.11 -24.34 -7.60
C THR A 58 3.73 -23.74 -6.34
N VAL A 59 4.45 -22.62 -6.43
CA VAL A 59 5.18 -22.08 -5.25
C VAL A 59 4.22 -21.45 -4.23
N GLY A 60 3.18 -20.74 -4.69
CA GLY A 60 2.19 -20.14 -3.80
C GLY A 60 1.37 -21.16 -3.00
N GLN A 61 1.12 -22.36 -3.57
CA GLN A 61 0.47 -23.46 -2.86
C GLN A 61 1.39 -24.11 -1.82
N LEU A 62 2.68 -24.24 -2.13
CA LEU A 62 3.65 -24.87 -1.24
C LEU A 62 3.98 -23.99 -0.01
N CYS A 63 3.77 -22.67 -0.09
CA CYS A 63 3.77 -21.80 1.09
C CYS A 63 2.66 -22.15 2.11
N LEU A 64 1.62 -22.87 1.67
CA LEU A 64 0.50 -23.33 2.48
C LEU A 64 0.55 -24.84 2.75
N ASP A 65 1.67 -25.50 2.42
CA ASP A 65 1.82 -26.94 2.60
C ASP A 65 1.72 -27.34 4.08
N ILE A 66 1.31 -28.56 4.38
CA ILE A 66 1.24 -29.06 5.76
C ILE A 66 2.63 -29.32 6.35
N ASP A 67 3.61 -29.63 5.51
CA ASP A 67 4.98 -29.89 5.91
C ASP A 67 5.77 -28.58 6.09
N LYS A 68 6.36 -28.44 7.28
CA LYS A 68 7.11 -27.24 7.69
C LYS A 68 8.34 -26.99 6.82
N GLU A 69 9.07 -28.04 6.43
CA GLU A 69 10.28 -27.91 5.63
C GLU A 69 9.92 -27.47 4.21
N VAL A 70 8.83 -28.02 3.66
CA VAL A 70 8.30 -27.63 2.35
C VAL A 70 7.88 -26.16 2.33
N ARG A 71 7.20 -25.68 3.38
CA ARG A 71 6.86 -24.25 3.49
C ARG A 71 8.10 -23.37 3.54
N ARG A 72 9.11 -23.71 4.36
CA ARG A 72 10.34 -22.91 4.51
C ARG A 72 11.10 -22.79 3.19
N GLU A 73 11.30 -23.89 2.48
CA GLU A 73 11.99 -23.88 1.19
C GLU A 73 11.17 -23.15 0.10
N SER A 74 9.84 -23.17 0.22
CA SER A 74 8.96 -22.39 -0.67
C SER A 74 9.11 -20.89 -0.45
N PHE A 75 9.21 -20.43 0.80
CA PHE A 75 9.50 -19.03 1.11
C PHE A 75 10.92 -18.61 0.67
N ARG A 76 11.93 -19.48 0.83
CA ARG A 76 13.28 -19.24 0.30
C ARG A 76 13.29 -19.14 -1.24
N CYS A 77 12.51 -19.98 -1.91
CA CYS A 77 12.32 -19.93 -3.36
C CYS A 77 11.64 -18.61 -3.79
N LEU A 78 10.56 -18.21 -3.12
CA LEU A 78 9.92 -16.91 -3.36
C LEU A 78 10.87 -15.73 -3.14
N GLN A 79 11.72 -15.80 -2.12
CA GLN A 79 12.72 -14.77 -1.85
C GLN A 79 13.75 -14.67 -2.98
N ALA A 80 14.24 -15.79 -3.49
CA ALA A 80 15.18 -15.81 -4.61
C ALA A 80 14.54 -15.30 -5.91
N LEU A 81 13.26 -15.63 -6.14
CA LEU A 81 12.47 -15.14 -7.27
C LEU A 81 12.22 -13.63 -7.18
N PHE A 82 11.71 -13.13 -6.04
CA PHE A 82 11.42 -11.70 -5.87
C PHE A 82 12.69 -10.84 -5.78
N GLY A 83 13.83 -11.40 -5.37
CA GLY A 83 15.12 -10.73 -5.41
C GLY A 83 15.70 -10.58 -6.82
N ALA A 84 15.22 -11.35 -7.79
CA ALA A 84 15.74 -11.39 -9.16
C ALA A 84 14.82 -10.70 -10.20
N ILE A 85 13.62 -10.27 -9.81
CA ILE A 85 12.57 -9.78 -10.71
C ILE A 85 12.29 -8.30 -10.43
N ASP A 86 12.15 -7.50 -11.50
CA ASP A 86 11.77 -6.09 -11.43
C ASP A 86 10.35 -5.92 -10.83
N VAL A 87 10.12 -4.88 -10.03
CA VAL A 87 8.87 -4.67 -9.26
C VAL A 87 7.64 -4.64 -10.17
N ALA A 88 7.79 -4.19 -11.42
CA ALA A 88 6.72 -4.18 -12.43
C ALA A 88 6.30 -5.58 -12.90
N LEU A 89 7.16 -6.60 -12.79
CA LEU A 89 6.89 -7.99 -13.14
C LEU A 89 6.43 -8.83 -11.92
N VAL A 90 6.49 -8.25 -10.73
CA VAL A 90 5.90 -8.80 -9.49
C VAL A 90 4.40 -8.51 -9.43
N GLU A 91 3.93 -7.47 -10.14
CA GLU A 91 2.52 -7.06 -10.19
C GLU A 91 1.56 -8.19 -10.60
N PRO A 92 1.86 -9.06 -11.60
CA PRO A 92 1.06 -10.24 -11.94
C PRO A 92 1.04 -11.34 -10.87
N PHE A 93 2.10 -11.49 -10.07
CA PHE A 93 2.13 -12.42 -8.93
C PHE A 93 1.33 -11.88 -7.76
N PHE A 94 1.42 -10.56 -7.54
CA PHE A 94 0.59 -9.85 -6.61
C PHE A 94 -0.87 -9.92 -7.04
N ASP A 95 -1.18 -9.81 -8.33
CA ASP A 95 -2.49 -10.05 -8.91
C ASP A 95 -2.91 -11.51 -8.85
N MET A 96 -2.00 -12.46 -8.71
CA MET A 96 -2.32 -13.89 -8.57
C MET A 96 -2.60 -14.28 -7.12
N LEU A 97 -1.74 -13.90 -6.17
CA LEU A 97 -2.05 -13.95 -4.74
C LEU A 97 -3.30 -13.11 -4.48
N SER A 98 -3.36 -11.90 -5.03
CA SER A 98 -4.57 -11.08 -5.02
C SER A 98 -5.68 -11.61 -5.91
N SER A 99 -5.53 -12.58 -6.82
CA SER A 99 -6.64 -13.17 -7.62
C SER A 99 -7.25 -14.34 -6.85
N TYR A 100 -6.40 -15.15 -6.23
CA TYR A 100 -6.80 -16.06 -5.17
C TYR A 100 -7.50 -15.27 -4.05
N LEU A 101 -6.99 -14.09 -3.68
CA LEU A 101 -7.57 -13.25 -2.64
C LEU A 101 -8.73 -12.34 -3.11
N ARG A 102 -8.81 -11.92 -4.37
CA ARG A 102 -9.88 -11.04 -4.95
C ARG A 102 -11.16 -11.82 -5.17
N TYR A 103 -11.13 -13.15 -5.21
CA TYR A 103 -12.33 -13.98 -5.16
C TYR A 103 -12.90 -14.10 -3.73
N PHE A 104 -12.27 -13.48 -2.71
CA PHE A 104 -12.73 -13.51 -1.33
C PHE A 104 -13.46 -12.21 -0.96
N SER A 105 -14.74 -12.16 -1.29
CA SER A 105 -15.68 -11.13 -0.86
C SER A 105 -16.12 -11.26 0.61
N GLU A 106 -15.47 -12.08 1.44
CA GLU A 106 -15.98 -12.47 2.76
C GLU A 106 -14.91 -12.32 3.84
N ALA A 107 -15.13 -11.40 4.78
CA ALA A 107 -14.31 -11.17 5.98
C ALA A 107 -13.84 -12.47 6.66
N LYS A 108 -14.69 -13.51 6.70
CA LYS A 108 -14.40 -14.83 7.25
C LYS A 108 -13.16 -15.52 6.66
N LYS A 109 -12.86 -15.31 5.37
CA LYS A 109 -11.71 -15.94 4.69
C LYS A 109 -10.41 -15.20 4.97
N ALA A 110 -10.46 -13.87 5.04
CA ALA A 110 -9.33 -13.07 5.50
C ALA A 110 -8.98 -13.36 6.96
N THR A 111 -9.99 -13.56 7.82
CA THR A 111 -9.82 -14.06 9.19
C THR A 111 -9.10 -15.41 9.21
N PHE A 112 -9.61 -16.40 8.46
CA PHE A 112 -8.97 -17.72 8.36
C PHE A 112 -7.50 -17.64 7.91
N TYR A 113 -7.19 -16.83 6.91
CA TYR A 113 -5.83 -16.71 6.40
C TYR A 113 -4.88 -16.10 7.43
N VAL A 114 -5.32 -15.04 8.12
CA VAL A 114 -4.56 -14.45 9.23
C VAL A 114 -4.36 -15.46 10.35
N GLU A 115 -5.39 -16.23 10.72
CA GLU A 115 -5.31 -17.27 11.74
C GLU A 115 -4.32 -18.38 11.39
N GLN A 116 -4.14 -18.71 10.11
CA GLN A 116 -3.15 -19.72 9.69
C GLN A 116 -1.75 -19.12 9.50
N MET A 117 -1.63 -17.94 8.91
CA MET A 117 -0.32 -17.37 8.53
C MET A 117 0.40 -16.74 9.71
N VAL A 118 -0.30 -16.00 10.58
CA VAL A 118 0.36 -15.28 11.68
C VAL A 118 1.11 -16.24 12.62
N PRO A 119 0.53 -17.36 13.08
CA PRO A 119 1.26 -18.32 13.90
C PRO A 119 2.52 -18.86 13.20
N LEU A 120 2.43 -19.19 11.91
CA LEU A 120 3.57 -19.69 11.13
C LEU A 120 4.69 -18.65 11.03
N LEU A 121 4.36 -17.38 10.82
CA LEU A 121 5.34 -16.29 10.80
C LEU A 121 6.00 -16.11 12.17
N VAL A 122 5.24 -16.24 13.25
CA VAL A 122 5.74 -16.20 14.63
C VAL A 122 6.68 -17.37 14.88
N GLU A 123 6.30 -18.60 14.55
CA GLU A 123 7.13 -19.81 14.70
C GLU A 123 8.43 -19.69 13.91
N THR A 124 8.33 -19.28 12.64
CA THR A 124 9.50 -19.06 11.78
C THR A 124 10.47 -18.04 12.39
N TRP A 125 9.94 -16.97 12.99
CA TRP A 125 10.78 -16.01 13.71
C TRP A 125 11.39 -16.59 14.98
N LEU A 126 10.63 -17.34 15.78
CA LEU A 126 11.12 -17.96 17.02
C LEU A 126 12.27 -18.94 16.79
N GLU A 127 12.29 -19.61 15.64
CA GLU A 127 13.34 -20.56 15.26
C GLU A 127 14.67 -19.91 14.92
N ILE A 128 14.62 -18.72 14.33
CA ILE A 128 15.79 -18.06 13.74
C ILE A 128 16.24 -16.86 14.59
N ARG A 129 15.37 -16.34 15.46
CA ARG A 129 15.72 -15.19 16.31
C ARG A 129 16.90 -15.54 17.23
N PRO A 130 17.89 -14.65 17.37
CA PRO A 130 18.99 -14.87 18.29
C PRO A 130 18.47 -14.96 19.73
N GLN A 131 18.84 -16.02 20.47
CA GLN A 131 18.53 -16.14 21.90
C GLN A 131 19.51 -15.35 22.79
N ASN A 132 20.21 -14.36 22.21
CA ASN A 132 21.30 -13.66 22.85
C ASN A 132 20.79 -12.89 24.08
N THR A 133 21.20 -13.31 25.27
CA THR A 133 21.00 -12.59 26.53
C THR A 133 22.19 -11.65 26.76
N GLY A 134 21.95 -10.33 26.93
CA GLY A 134 22.98 -9.34 27.27
C GLY A 134 23.23 -8.25 26.20
N LYS A 135 24.45 -7.70 26.14
CA LYS A 135 24.80 -6.48 25.34
C LYS A 135 24.67 -6.61 23.81
N ALA A 136 24.47 -7.81 23.28
CA ALA A 136 24.26 -8.08 21.85
C ALA A 136 22.77 -8.33 21.50
N GLN A 137 21.86 -7.97 22.40
CA GLN A 137 20.42 -8.05 22.17
C GLN A 137 20.05 -7.17 20.96
N GLY A 138 19.41 -7.76 19.95
CA GLY A 138 19.00 -7.05 18.73
C GLY A 138 19.97 -7.13 17.55
N VAL A 139 21.15 -7.78 17.68
CA VAL A 139 22.05 -7.99 16.54
C VAL A 139 21.65 -9.24 15.77
N LEU A 140 21.27 -9.09 14.49
CA LEU A 140 20.83 -10.18 13.62
C LEU A 140 21.93 -10.64 12.66
N GLY A 141 22.13 -11.95 12.57
CA GLY A 141 22.89 -12.59 11.49
C GLY A 141 22.21 -12.40 10.13
N GLN A 142 22.93 -12.61 9.03
CA GLN A 142 22.39 -12.42 7.68
C GLN A 142 21.12 -13.23 7.42
N GLU A 143 21.10 -14.52 7.82
CA GLU A 143 19.94 -15.38 7.65
C GLU A 143 18.74 -14.85 8.44
N ALA A 144 18.94 -14.51 9.72
CA ALA A 144 17.89 -13.95 10.57
C ALA A 144 17.36 -12.61 10.04
N ALA A 145 18.24 -11.72 9.56
CA ALA A 145 17.86 -10.43 9.00
C ALA A 145 16.99 -10.59 7.74
N ASN A 146 17.40 -11.48 6.82
CA ASN A 146 16.66 -11.79 5.61
C ASN A 146 15.26 -12.36 5.91
N THR A 147 15.19 -13.36 6.80
CA THR A 147 13.90 -13.94 7.22
C THR A 147 13.03 -12.90 7.91
N PHE A 148 13.60 -12.06 8.78
CA PHE A 148 12.87 -10.99 9.46
C PHE A 148 12.24 -10.00 8.48
N SER A 149 13.01 -9.57 7.46
CA SER A 149 12.52 -8.64 6.43
C SER A 149 11.32 -9.23 5.65
N LEU A 150 11.38 -10.53 5.30
CA LEU A 150 10.27 -11.25 4.68
C LEU A 150 9.05 -11.34 5.58
N ILE A 151 9.24 -11.75 6.83
CA ILE A 151 8.16 -11.90 7.81
C ILE A 151 7.42 -10.56 7.98
N LEU A 152 8.16 -9.47 8.19
CA LEU A 152 7.56 -8.13 8.31
C LEU A 152 6.86 -7.69 7.03
N GLY A 153 7.39 -8.04 5.85
CA GLY A 153 6.75 -7.78 4.56
C GLY A 153 5.39 -8.48 4.44
N ILE A 154 5.34 -9.80 4.68
CA ILE A 154 4.10 -10.58 4.64
C ILE A 154 3.10 -10.04 5.66
N PHE A 155 3.55 -9.76 6.87
CA PHE A 155 2.68 -9.28 7.95
C PHE A 155 2.08 -7.90 7.64
N HIS A 156 2.85 -7.02 6.99
CA HIS A 156 2.36 -5.73 6.51
C HIS A 156 1.30 -5.89 5.41
N GLU A 157 1.44 -6.86 4.52
CA GLU A 157 0.43 -7.15 3.50
C GLU A 157 -0.85 -7.78 4.08
N LEU A 158 -0.71 -8.66 5.08
CA LEU A 158 -1.85 -9.17 5.85
C LEU A 158 -2.62 -8.03 6.51
N TRP A 159 -1.91 -7.09 7.14
CA TRP A 159 -2.52 -5.90 7.72
C TRP A 159 -3.23 -5.06 6.65
N ALA A 160 -2.58 -4.78 5.52
CA ALA A 160 -3.16 -4.01 4.43
C ALA A 160 -4.42 -4.68 3.84
N MET A 161 -4.43 -6.02 3.75
CA MET A 161 -5.60 -6.79 3.36
C MET A 161 -6.75 -6.59 4.36
N VAL A 162 -6.49 -6.69 5.66
CA VAL A 162 -7.50 -6.48 6.71
C VAL A 162 -8.10 -5.06 6.64
N VAL A 163 -7.27 -4.04 6.43
CA VAL A 163 -7.75 -2.66 6.24
C VAL A 163 -8.66 -2.54 5.02
N ARG A 164 -8.28 -3.11 3.87
CA ARG A 164 -9.12 -3.09 2.65
C ARG A 164 -10.46 -3.80 2.86
N CYS A 165 -10.48 -4.92 3.57
CA CYS A 165 -11.73 -5.62 3.89
C CYS A 165 -12.66 -4.78 4.77
N ASP A 166 -12.10 -4.10 5.78
CA ASP A 166 -12.84 -3.19 6.64
C ASP A 166 -13.39 -1.98 5.86
N GLU A 167 -12.58 -1.38 4.96
CA GLU A 167 -12.99 -0.27 4.09
C GLU A 167 -14.16 -0.65 3.16
N GLN A 168 -14.11 -1.83 2.54
CA GLN A 168 -15.17 -2.32 1.67
C GLN A 168 -16.49 -2.57 2.42
N ASN A 169 -16.42 -3.01 3.66
CA ASN A 169 -17.59 -3.32 4.49
C ASN A 169 -18.02 -2.16 5.39
N GLN A 170 -17.35 -0.99 5.31
CA GLN A 170 -17.56 0.15 6.21
C GLN A 170 -17.50 -0.24 7.69
N SER A 171 -16.62 -1.18 8.04
CA SER A 171 -16.46 -1.75 9.38
C SER A 171 -15.04 -1.52 9.90
N GLN A 172 -14.84 -1.72 11.20
CA GLN A 172 -13.52 -1.82 11.84
C GLN A 172 -13.35 -3.14 12.61
N GLU A 173 -14.28 -4.08 12.41
CA GLU A 173 -14.32 -5.32 13.17
C GLU A 173 -13.09 -6.19 12.93
N MET A 174 -12.58 -6.26 11.70
CA MET A 174 -11.43 -7.10 11.40
C MET A 174 -10.15 -6.55 11.98
N GLN A 175 -9.92 -5.24 11.87
CA GLN A 175 -8.79 -4.59 12.55
C GLN A 175 -8.87 -4.80 14.06
N ASN A 176 -10.05 -4.61 14.67
CA ASN A 176 -10.23 -4.79 16.11
C ASN A 176 -10.01 -6.24 16.55
N TRP A 177 -10.48 -7.20 15.76
CA TRP A 177 -10.22 -8.62 15.98
C TRP A 177 -8.73 -8.93 15.91
N LEU A 178 -8.03 -8.53 14.85
CA LEU A 178 -6.61 -8.80 14.69
C LEU A 178 -5.77 -8.20 15.83
N ARG A 179 -6.10 -6.98 16.26
CA ARG A 179 -5.49 -6.34 17.44
C ARG A 179 -5.71 -7.16 18.70
N LYS A 180 -6.93 -7.62 18.97
CA LYS A 180 -7.24 -8.43 20.15
C LYS A 180 -6.54 -9.79 20.13
N THR A 181 -6.47 -10.42 18.97
CA THR A 181 -5.92 -11.78 18.82
C THR A 181 -4.40 -11.80 18.87
N HIS A 182 -3.71 -10.86 18.22
CA HIS A 182 -2.26 -10.99 17.97
C HIS A 182 -1.39 -9.90 18.59
N SER A 183 -1.93 -8.81 19.15
CA SER A 183 -1.10 -7.71 19.66
C SER A 183 -0.12 -8.15 20.77
N ARG A 184 -0.59 -8.96 21.72
CA ARG A 184 0.23 -9.42 22.86
C ARG A 184 1.37 -10.29 22.40
N ASP A 185 1.07 -11.32 21.62
CA ASP A 185 2.06 -12.29 21.12
C ASP A 185 3.06 -11.60 20.21
N PHE A 186 2.60 -10.64 19.39
CA PHE A 186 3.47 -9.82 18.56
C PHE A 186 4.50 -9.06 19.40
N CYS A 187 4.07 -8.37 20.45
CA CYS A 187 4.97 -7.63 21.35
C CYS A 187 5.94 -8.55 22.09
N GLN A 188 5.49 -9.72 22.55
CA GLN A 188 6.35 -10.67 23.25
C GLN A 188 7.32 -11.41 22.33
N THR A 189 7.12 -11.36 21.01
CA THR A 189 7.92 -12.13 20.05
C THR A 189 8.85 -11.25 19.22
N PHE A 190 8.32 -10.17 18.64
CA PHE A 190 9.03 -9.33 17.67
C PHE A 190 9.67 -8.09 18.29
N MET A 191 9.17 -7.57 19.42
CA MET A 191 9.76 -6.40 20.07
C MET A 191 10.96 -6.73 20.96
N ILE A 192 11.24 -8.01 21.22
CA ILE A 192 12.38 -8.41 22.03
C ILE A 192 13.69 -8.08 21.30
N GLY A 193 14.46 -7.16 21.85
CA GLY A 193 15.73 -6.71 21.27
C GLY A 193 15.59 -5.64 20.20
N PHE A 194 14.42 -5.02 20.08
CA PHE A 194 14.30 -3.78 19.32
C PHE A 194 15.12 -2.66 19.99
N PRO A 195 15.77 -1.75 19.23
CA PRO A 195 15.91 -1.75 17.77
C PRO A 195 16.97 -2.74 17.27
N PHE A 196 16.67 -3.38 16.13
CA PHE A 196 17.56 -4.37 15.53
C PHE A 196 18.70 -3.71 14.73
N SER A 197 19.82 -4.40 14.66
CA SER A 197 20.96 -4.07 13.79
C SER A 197 21.47 -5.32 13.09
N PHE A 198 21.99 -5.17 11.88
CA PHE A 198 22.51 -6.31 11.12
C PHE A 198 24.01 -6.42 11.32
N THR A 199 24.48 -7.66 11.40
CA THR A 199 25.92 -7.98 11.47
C THR A 199 26.67 -7.49 10.24
N ASP A 200 26.02 -7.56 9.07
CA ASP A 200 26.52 -6.94 7.85
C ASP A 200 26.26 -5.43 7.88
N LYS A 201 27.35 -4.65 7.84
CA LYS A 201 27.30 -3.19 7.80
C LYS A 201 26.87 -2.64 6.45
N SER A 202 26.81 -3.47 5.41
CA SER A 202 26.38 -3.07 4.06
C SER A 202 24.87 -2.80 4.00
N HIS A 203 24.09 -3.48 4.84
CA HIS A 203 22.63 -3.36 4.90
C HIS A 203 22.16 -2.74 6.21
N SER A 204 21.41 -1.64 6.09
CA SER A 204 20.84 -0.93 7.23
C SER A 204 19.52 -1.57 7.66
N ALA A 205 19.42 -1.97 8.93
CA ALA A 205 18.16 -2.47 9.53
C ALA A 205 17.08 -1.39 9.72
N GLN A 206 17.27 -0.18 9.16
CA GLN A 206 16.35 0.95 9.35
C GLN A 206 14.96 0.65 8.81
N GLU A 207 14.88 0.02 7.64
CA GLU A 207 13.59 -0.24 7.00
C GLU A 207 12.78 -1.26 7.79
N GLU A 208 13.39 -2.36 8.21
CA GLU A 208 12.77 -3.40 9.03
C GLU A 208 12.31 -2.84 10.37
N ASN A 209 13.15 -2.03 11.02
CA ASN A 209 12.77 -1.37 12.27
C ASN A 209 11.58 -0.42 12.10
N LEU A 210 11.51 0.34 11.00
CA LEU A 210 10.38 1.24 10.71
C LEU A 210 9.11 0.46 10.35
N ARG A 211 9.23 -0.65 9.62
CA ARG A 211 8.11 -1.57 9.36
C ARG A 211 7.59 -2.18 10.67
N LEU A 212 8.49 -2.58 11.57
CA LEU A 212 8.13 -3.08 12.89
C LEU A 212 7.43 -1.99 13.73
N CYS A 213 7.95 -0.75 13.74
CA CYS A 213 7.29 0.37 14.40
C CYS A 213 5.87 0.59 13.87
N HIS A 214 5.67 0.49 12.56
CA HIS A 214 4.37 0.65 11.93
C HIS A 214 3.41 -0.45 12.36
N LEU A 215 3.83 -1.71 12.25
CA LEU A 215 3.02 -2.86 12.66
C LEU A 215 2.69 -2.82 14.15
N PHE A 216 3.65 -2.44 15.00
CA PHE A 216 3.42 -2.23 16.42
C PHE A 216 2.33 -1.18 16.65
N CYS A 217 2.42 -0.02 16.01
CA CYS A 217 1.41 1.04 16.11
C CYS A 217 0.03 0.58 15.58
N CYS A 218 0.02 -0.26 14.54
CA CYS A 218 -1.19 -0.85 13.97
C CYS A 218 -1.81 -1.94 14.86
N LEU A 219 -1.04 -2.66 15.67
CA LEU A 219 -1.57 -3.72 16.54
C LEU A 219 -1.88 -3.21 17.95
N CYS A 220 -1.01 -2.37 18.50
CA CYS A 220 -1.10 -1.86 19.85
C CYS A 220 -1.77 -0.48 19.86
N ALA A 221 -3.10 -0.49 19.94
CA ALA A 221 -3.90 0.74 20.00
C ALA A 221 -3.71 1.51 21.31
N THR A 222 -3.33 0.82 22.40
CA THR A 222 -3.16 1.43 23.72
C THR A 222 -1.68 1.72 24.00
N PRO A 223 -1.37 2.82 24.72
CA PRO A 223 -0.01 3.10 25.15
C PRO A 223 0.51 1.94 26.02
N THR A 224 1.60 1.32 25.61
CA THR A 224 2.34 0.31 26.39
C THR A 224 3.72 0.85 26.75
N GLU A 225 4.45 0.18 27.65
CA GLU A 225 5.82 0.59 28.03
C GLU A 225 6.74 0.71 26.80
N GLN A 226 6.62 -0.24 25.86
CA GLN A 226 7.36 -0.30 24.60
C GLN A 226 7.07 0.88 23.64
N MET A 227 5.97 1.62 23.83
CA MET A 227 5.65 2.79 23.02
C MET A 227 6.73 3.89 23.13
N HIS A 228 7.40 4.00 24.27
CA HIS A 228 8.49 4.98 24.45
C HIS A 228 9.67 4.68 23.54
N GLU A 229 10.06 3.40 23.42
CA GLU A 229 11.14 2.96 22.54
C GLU A 229 10.82 3.23 21.07
N ILE A 230 9.57 2.98 20.66
CA ILE A 230 9.07 3.30 19.31
C ILE A 230 9.16 4.80 19.03
N ILE A 231 8.70 5.63 19.98
CA ILE A 231 8.74 7.09 19.84
C ILE A 231 10.18 7.57 19.74
N ASP A 232 11.09 7.08 20.60
CA ASP A 232 12.49 7.48 20.60
C ASP A 232 13.19 7.08 19.30
N TYR A 233 12.96 5.86 18.81
CA TYR A 233 13.49 5.40 17.53
C TYR A 233 12.95 6.23 16.35
N THR A 234 11.64 6.49 16.33
CA THR A 234 10.98 7.32 15.30
C THR A 234 11.55 8.74 15.33
N SER A 235 11.76 9.29 16.52
CA SER A 235 12.31 10.63 16.75
C SER A 235 13.76 10.75 16.29
N ALA A 236 14.58 9.72 16.52
CA ALA A 236 15.95 9.64 16.04
C ALA A 236 16.01 9.49 14.50
N SER A 237 15.07 8.71 13.94
CA SER A 237 14.97 8.46 12.51
C SER A 237 14.72 9.74 11.71
N LEU A 238 14.00 10.73 12.24
CA LEU A 238 13.78 12.03 11.56
C LEU A 238 15.05 12.76 11.11
N THR A 239 16.20 12.46 11.72
CA THR A 239 17.49 13.11 11.42
C THR A 239 18.41 12.29 10.52
N ARG A 240 18.00 11.08 10.14
CA ARG A 240 18.81 10.15 9.32
C ARG A 240 18.45 10.26 7.84
N THR A 241 19.37 9.82 6.99
CA THR A 241 19.12 9.60 5.57
C THR A 241 18.33 8.30 5.37
N HIS A 242 17.32 8.32 4.52
CA HIS A 242 16.43 7.17 4.29
C HIS A 242 16.22 6.91 2.81
N SER A 243 15.91 5.64 2.49
CA SER A 243 15.29 5.28 1.22
C SER A 243 13.87 5.84 1.11
N ALA A 244 13.32 5.91 -0.11
CA ALA A 244 11.94 6.35 -0.32
C ALA A 244 10.92 5.45 0.43
N GLN A 245 11.18 4.14 0.46
CA GLN A 245 10.37 3.16 1.19
C GLN A 245 10.42 3.38 2.71
N SER A 246 11.62 3.59 3.27
CA SER A 246 11.81 3.93 4.68
C SER A 246 11.10 5.22 5.07
N TRP A 247 11.15 6.26 4.23
CA TRP A 247 10.36 7.48 4.45
C TRP A 247 8.85 7.21 4.45
N GLY A 248 8.37 6.36 3.54
CA GLY A 248 6.98 5.92 3.49
C GLY A 248 6.53 5.27 4.80
N CYS A 249 7.31 4.33 5.34
CA CYS A 249 7.04 3.69 6.62
C CYS A 249 7.09 4.69 7.79
N LEU A 250 8.12 5.54 7.84
CA LEU A 250 8.28 6.55 8.89
C LEU A 250 7.07 7.50 8.96
N LEU A 251 6.58 7.98 7.80
CA LEU A 251 5.39 8.84 7.75
C LEU A 251 4.13 8.14 8.24
N LYS A 252 3.95 6.84 7.93
CA LYS A 252 2.81 6.07 8.46
C LYS A 252 2.87 5.93 9.98
N VAL A 253 4.06 5.62 10.53
CA VAL A 253 4.30 5.56 11.98
C VAL A 253 3.97 6.89 12.65
N LEU A 254 4.54 7.98 12.14
CA LEU A 254 4.30 9.32 12.66
C LEU A 254 2.82 9.69 12.59
N ARG A 255 2.10 9.28 11.54
CA ARG A 255 0.66 9.55 11.43
C ARG A 255 -0.10 8.87 12.57
N ILE A 256 0.20 7.62 12.89
CA ILE A 256 -0.44 6.92 14.01
C ILE A 256 -0.07 7.59 15.35
N ILE A 257 1.22 7.82 15.61
CA ILE A 257 1.69 8.40 16.87
C ILE A 257 1.10 9.79 17.11
N VAL A 258 1.18 10.67 16.10
CA VAL A 258 0.81 12.08 16.24
C VAL A 258 -0.70 12.28 16.13
N VAL A 259 -1.37 11.62 15.18
CA VAL A 259 -2.80 11.87 14.88
C VAL A 259 -3.72 10.98 15.71
N GLN A 260 -3.41 9.69 15.81
CA GLN A 260 -4.28 8.73 16.51
C GLN A 260 -3.98 8.68 18.02
N ASN A 261 -2.70 8.66 18.39
CA ASN A 261 -2.27 8.56 19.80
C ASN A 261 -1.92 9.91 20.44
N GLY A 262 -1.95 11.01 19.66
CA GLY A 262 -1.57 12.35 20.14
C GLY A 262 -2.43 12.86 21.30
N LYS A 263 -3.67 12.37 21.43
CA LYS A 263 -4.56 12.68 22.57
C LYS A 263 -4.08 12.04 23.87
N SER A 264 -3.51 10.84 23.81
CA SER A 264 -3.05 10.08 24.98
C SER A 264 -1.70 10.58 25.50
N SER A 265 -0.83 11.10 24.62
CA SER A 265 0.48 11.64 24.98
C SER A 265 0.79 12.96 24.24
N PRO A 266 0.14 14.07 24.63
CA PRO A 266 0.23 15.34 23.89
C PRO A 266 1.64 15.95 23.91
N ALA A 267 2.38 15.79 25.00
CA ALA A 267 3.74 16.33 25.14
C ALA A 267 4.74 15.66 24.16
N GLN A 268 4.66 14.33 24.00
CA GLN A 268 5.53 13.59 23.08
C GLN A 268 5.15 13.87 21.62
N ALA A 269 3.85 13.90 21.31
CA ALA A 269 3.37 14.27 19.98
C ALA A 269 3.82 15.69 19.60
N ARG A 270 3.79 16.65 20.55
CA ARG A 270 4.30 18.01 20.34
C ARG A 270 5.79 18.04 19.99
N LYS A 271 6.62 17.35 20.77
CA LYS A 271 8.07 17.26 20.53
C LYS A 271 8.39 16.66 19.14
N LEU A 272 7.61 15.67 18.70
CA LEU A 272 7.73 15.11 17.34
C LEU A 272 7.30 16.11 16.27
N CYS A 273 6.20 16.83 16.46
CA CYS A 273 5.76 17.90 15.54
C CYS A 273 6.81 19.00 15.40
N GLU A 274 7.45 19.43 16.49
CA GLU A 274 8.53 20.41 16.46
C GLU A 274 9.74 19.92 15.67
N LYS A 275 10.16 18.66 15.87
CA LYS A 275 11.24 18.05 15.09
C LYS A 275 10.89 17.95 13.60
N LEU A 276 9.66 17.55 13.27
CA LEU A 276 9.17 17.50 11.89
C LEU A 276 9.17 18.86 11.22
N LEU A 277 8.77 19.90 11.95
CA LEU A 277 8.79 21.27 11.46
C LEU A 277 10.21 21.79 11.23
N ASN A 278 11.13 21.46 12.14
CA ASN A 278 12.55 21.80 11.98
C ASN A 278 13.18 21.05 10.80
N LEU A 279 12.74 19.82 10.52
CA LEU A 279 13.15 19.08 9.33
C LEU A 279 12.58 19.74 8.07
N HIS A 280 11.29 20.09 8.08
CA HIS A 280 10.60 20.74 6.97
C HIS A 280 11.33 21.99 6.46
N THR A 281 11.80 22.86 7.38
CA THR A 281 12.52 24.09 7.02
C THR A 281 13.93 23.84 6.49
N LYS A 282 14.54 22.69 6.82
CA LYS A 282 15.90 22.32 6.38
C LYS A 282 15.92 21.51 5.08
N LEU A 283 14.78 20.94 4.67
CA LEU A 283 14.70 20.13 3.47
C LEU A 283 15.00 20.96 2.21
N PRO A 284 15.89 20.49 1.31
CA PRO A 284 16.21 21.21 0.08
C PRO A 284 15.02 21.23 -0.89
N PRO A 285 14.96 22.20 -1.83
CA PRO A 285 13.85 22.37 -2.79
C PRO A 285 13.38 21.11 -3.54
N PRO A 286 14.24 20.19 -4.02
CA PRO A 286 13.79 18.99 -4.72
C PRO A 286 13.00 17.99 -3.83
N ALA A 287 12.95 18.18 -2.51
CA ALA A 287 12.20 17.33 -1.58
C ALA A 287 10.71 17.72 -1.42
N CYS A 288 10.10 18.34 -2.45
CA CYS A 288 8.73 18.87 -2.41
C CYS A 288 7.67 17.84 -1.97
N GLN A 289 7.76 16.59 -2.43
CA GLN A 289 6.83 15.52 -2.02
C GLN A 289 6.90 15.20 -0.52
N LEU A 290 8.11 15.07 0.03
CA LEU A 290 8.31 14.81 1.46
C LEU A 290 7.84 16.00 2.29
N ARG A 291 8.15 17.21 1.83
CA ARG A 291 7.71 18.46 2.46
C ARG A 291 6.19 18.53 2.56
N GLY A 292 5.48 18.28 1.45
CA GLY A 292 4.03 18.22 1.40
C GLY A 292 3.42 17.17 2.34
N ARG A 293 4.01 15.97 2.41
CA ARG A 293 3.53 14.91 3.31
C ARG A 293 3.75 15.23 4.79
N ILE A 294 4.88 15.86 5.14
CA ILE A 294 5.13 16.33 6.52
C ILE A 294 4.08 17.37 6.91
N LEU A 295 3.80 18.33 6.03
CA LEU A 295 2.78 19.35 6.27
C LEU A 295 1.39 18.75 6.44
N LEU A 296 1.01 17.84 5.55
CA LEU A 296 -0.26 17.13 5.62
C LEU A 296 -0.45 16.46 6.99
N LEU A 297 0.59 15.77 7.47
CA LEU A 297 0.57 15.10 8.77
C LEU A 297 0.37 16.09 9.92
N ILE A 298 1.04 17.25 9.88
CA ILE A 298 0.89 18.25 10.93
C ILE A 298 -0.49 18.94 10.84
N CYS A 299 -1.00 19.22 9.64
CA CYS A 299 -2.36 19.72 9.46
C CYS A 299 -3.38 18.75 10.07
N HIS A 300 -3.27 17.45 9.79
CA HIS A 300 -4.12 16.43 10.39
C HIS A 300 -4.02 16.45 11.92
N ALA A 301 -2.80 16.50 12.47
CA ALA A 301 -2.57 16.55 13.91
C ALA A 301 -3.26 17.74 14.60
N ILE A 302 -3.27 18.91 13.95
CA ILE A 302 -3.96 20.10 14.46
C ILE A 302 -5.47 19.89 14.39
N THR A 303 -5.99 19.42 13.25
CA THR A 303 -7.43 19.26 13.02
C THR A 303 -8.08 18.21 13.92
N THR A 304 -7.36 17.16 14.33
CA THR A 304 -7.90 16.11 15.22
C THR A 304 -8.01 16.52 16.69
N GLY A 305 -7.46 17.69 17.04
CA GLY A 305 -7.53 18.30 18.37
C GLY A 305 -6.69 17.56 19.42
N GLY A 306 -5.69 18.25 20.00
CA GLY A 306 -5.02 17.79 21.22
C GLY A 306 -3.50 17.91 21.29
N VAL A 307 -2.80 18.17 20.18
CA VAL A 307 -1.32 18.11 20.16
C VAL A 307 -0.66 19.49 20.30
N LEU A 308 -1.19 20.50 19.60
CA LEU A 308 -0.63 21.85 19.56
C LEU A 308 -1.59 22.84 20.22
N ASP A 309 -1.08 23.50 21.25
CA ASP A 309 -1.64 24.65 21.96
C ASP A 309 -1.65 25.89 21.05
N LYS A 310 -2.64 26.76 21.25
CA LYS A 310 -2.89 27.92 20.39
C LYS A 310 -1.67 28.84 20.27
N ASP A 311 -0.93 29.02 21.36
CA ASP A 311 0.25 29.88 21.41
C ASP A 311 1.41 29.34 20.57
N SER A 312 1.45 28.02 20.36
CA SER A 312 2.47 27.34 19.55
C SER A 312 2.15 27.31 18.05
N LEU A 313 0.92 27.67 17.65
CA LEU A 313 0.48 27.59 16.25
C LEU A 313 1.00 28.74 15.37
N LEU A 314 1.12 29.97 15.89
CA LEU A 314 1.54 31.12 15.07
C LEU A 314 2.99 31.00 14.54
N PRO A 315 4.00 30.67 15.36
CA PRO A 315 5.35 30.40 14.86
C PRO A 315 5.39 29.23 13.87
N TRP A 316 4.47 28.28 14.01
CA TRP A 316 4.35 27.16 13.09
C TRP A 316 3.89 27.60 11.70
N PHE A 317 2.81 28.40 11.62
CA PHE A 317 2.34 28.93 10.34
C PHE A 317 3.40 29.76 9.62
N GLN A 318 4.16 30.57 10.35
CA GLN A 318 5.26 31.36 9.79
C GLN A 318 6.35 30.48 9.13
N ARG A 319 6.65 29.31 9.69
CA ARG A 319 7.62 28.37 9.12
C ARG A 319 7.08 27.65 7.88
N MET A 320 5.76 27.57 7.72
CA MET A 320 5.11 27.05 6.50
C MET A 320 4.97 28.08 5.38
N ARG A 321 5.36 29.35 5.62
CA ARG A 321 5.23 30.43 4.64
C ARG A 321 5.79 30.07 3.28
N HIS A 322 6.95 29.42 3.27
CA HIS A 322 7.59 29.00 2.02
C HIS A 322 6.70 28.10 1.17
N THR A 323 5.91 27.21 1.77
CA THR A 323 5.05 26.27 1.04
C THR A 323 3.98 26.99 0.23
N LEU A 324 3.16 27.83 0.88
CA LEU A 324 2.06 28.50 0.18
C LEU A 324 2.53 29.66 -0.71
N CYS A 325 3.64 30.32 -0.35
CA CYS A 325 4.12 31.50 -1.06
C CYS A 325 5.15 31.21 -2.16
N HIS A 326 5.83 30.07 -2.12
CA HIS A 326 6.96 29.79 -3.03
C HIS A 326 6.97 28.40 -3.66
N GLU A 327 6.25 27.41 -3.13
CA GLU A 327 6.20 26.11 -3.81
C GLU A 327 5.29 26.14 -5.04
N GLU A 328 5.80 25.54 -6.11
CA GLU A 328 5.08 25.41 -7.39
C GLU A 328 4.17 24.18 -7.41
N LYS A 329 4.42 23.17 -6.58
CA LYS A 329 3.64 21.92 -6.55
C LYS A 329 3.02 21.68 -5.19
N LEU A 330 1.73 21.40 -5.16
CA LEU A 330 0.98 21.16 -3.93
C LEU A 330 0.06 19.94 -4.06
N PRO A 331 0.11 18.93 -3.17
CA PRO A 331 -0.80 17.78 -3.22
C PRO A 331 -2.26 18.18 -2.96
N GLU A 332 -3.23 17.58 -3.66
CA GLU A 332 -4.67 17.84 -3.41
C GLU A 332 -5.06 17.55 -1.95
N GLU A 333 -4.56 16.46 -1.37
CA GLU A 333 -4.85 16.11 0.03
C GLU A 333 -4.45 17.22 1.02
N LEU A 334 -3.36 17.94 0.71
CA LEU A 334 -2.89 19.06 1.52
C LEU A 334 -3.83 20.26 1.37
N VAL A 335 -4.35 20.54 0.19
CA VAL A 335 -5.38 21.58 -0.02
C VAL A 335 -6.62 21.30 0.83
N ASP A 336 -7.09 20.05 0.82
CA ASP A 336 -8.24 19.64 1.63
C ASP A 336 -7.95 19.72 3.14
N ALA A 337 -6.73 19.38 3.57
CA ALA A 337 -6.30 19.53 4.96
C ALA A 337 -6.20 21.01 5.40
N LEU A 338 -5.69 21.89 4.55
CA LEU A 338 -5.65 23.33 4.81
C LEU A 338 -7.05 23.94 4.86
N GLY A 339 -7.97 23.48 4.01
CA GLY A 339 -9.38 23.88 4.06
C GLY A 339 -10.06 23.50 5.38
N ARG A 340 -9.78 22.31 5.92
CA ARG A 340 -10.23 21.92 7.27
C ARG A 340 -9.55 22.73 8.37
N LEU A 341 -8.28 23.07 8.20
CA LEU A 341 -7.57 23.90 9.16
C LEU A 341 -8.14 25.32 9.22
N TYR A 342 -8.56 25.87 8.07
CA TYR A 342 -9.22 27.17 7.95
C TYR A 342 -10.52 27.25 8.77
N THR A 343 -11.31 26.17 8.81
CA THR A 343 -12.57 26.18 9.58
C THR A 343 -12.37 26.03 11.08
N ILE A 344 -11.22 25.51 11.51
CA ILE A 344 -10.96 25.16 12.92
C ILE A 344 -10.05 26.19 13.63
N SER A 345 -9.01 26.72 12.97
CA SER A 345 -8.00 27.59 13.60
C SER A 345 -8.15 29.05 13.19
N ARG A 346 -8.46 29.91 14.16
CA ARG A 346 -8.50 31.38 13.95
C ARG A 346 -7.10 31.93 13.66
N GLU A 347 -6.07 31.36 14.29
CA GLU A 347 -4.67 31.75 14.12
C GLU A 347 -4.22 31.49 12.67
N PHE A 348 -4.65 30.38 12.06
CA PHE A 348 -4.39 30.11 10.65
C PHE A 348 -5.04 31.14 9.72
N VAL A 349 -6.30 31.49 10.00
CA VAL A 349 -7.05 32.51 9.23
C VAL A 349 -6.34 33.87 9.30
N LEU A 350 -5.84 34.26 10.48
CA LEU A 350 -5.07 35.49 10.64
C LEU A 350 -3.76 35.46 9.85
N TYR A 351 -3.03 34.35 9.92
CA TYR A 351 -1.81 34.14 9.13
C TYR A 351 -2.06 34.23 7.62
N LEU A 352 -3.10 33.54 7.11
CA LEU A 352 -3.48 33.61 5.70
C LEU A 352 -3.84 35.03 5.28
N GLY A 353 -4.48 35.81 6.16
CA GLY A 353 -4.77 37.21 5.90
C GLY A 353 -3.51 38.09 5.76
N GLN A 354 -2.48 37.82 6.57
CA GLN A 354 -1.19 38.54 6.49
C GLN A 354 -0.42 38.19 5.22
N GLU A 355 -0.38 36.92 4.84
CA GLU A 355 0.39 36.42 3.69
C GLU A 355 -0.41 36.40 2.36
N LEU A 356 -1.68 36.82 2.37
CA LEU A 356 -2.54 36.78 1.19
C LEU A 356 -1.89 37.38 -0.07
N PRO A 357 -1.22 38.56 -0.04
CA PRO A 357 -0.59 39.10 -1.25
C PRO A 357 0.46 38.18 -1.86
N SER A 358 1.30 37.56 -1.02
CA SER A 358 2.36 36.63 -1.43
C SER A 358 1.75 35.34 -2.01
N ILE A 359 0.73 34.80 -1.34
CA ILE A 359 0.02 33.60 -1.77
C ILE A 359 -0.65 33.83 -3.13
N LEU A 360 -1.30 34.98 -3.33
CA LEU A 360 -1.95 35.32 -4.59
C LEU A 360 -0.94 35.45 -5.74
N ILE A 361 0.26 35.99 -5.51
CA ILE A 361 1.30 36.02 -6.55
C ILE A 361 1.67 34.58 -6.96
N ASN A 362 1.84 33.68 -5.99
CA ASN A 362 2.23 32.30 -6.25
C ASN A 362 1.12 31.44 -6.85
N ILE A 363 -0.15 31.71 -6.54
CA ILE A 363 -1.29 30.86 -6.97
C ILE A 363 -1.40 30.71 -8.48
N SER A 364 -0.89 31.69 -9.24
CA SER A 364 -0.82 31.66 -10.70
C SER A 364 0.15 30.60 -11.21
N ARG A 365 1.25 30.36 -10.50
CA ARG A 365 2.32 29.40 -10.81
C ARG A 365 2.11 28.03 -10.16
N MET A 366 1.28 27.97 -9.13
CA MET A 366 1.01 26.75 -8.37
C MET A 366 0.18 25.74 -9.18
N GLU A 367 0.74 24.53 -9.29
CA GLU A 367 0.17 23.31 -9.83
C GLU A 367 -0.28 22.39 -8.67
N ILE A 368 -1.50 21.87 -8.76
CA ILE A 368 -1.99 20.90 -7.77
C ILE A 368 -1.74 19.50 -8.30
N THR A 369 -0.92 18.74 -7.56
CA THR A 369 -0.52 17.38 -7.92
C THR A 369 -1.46 16.35 -7.31
N GLU A 370 -1.51 15.15 -7.90
CA GLU A 370 -2.31 14.00 -7.41
C GLU A 370 -3.83 14.25 -7.41
N SER A 371 -4.30 15.27 -8.14
CA SER A 371 -5.73 15.57 -8.25
C SER A 371 -6.41 14.83 -9.40
N THR A 372 -7.61 14.31 -9.17
CA THR A 372 -8.48 13.81 -10.25
C THR A 372 -9.02 14.95 -11.12
N ASN A 373 -9.13 16.15 -10.54
CA ASN A 373 -9.55 17.37 -11.24
C ASN A 373 -8.80 18.59 -10.68
N ALA A 374 -7.64 18.89 -11.27
CA ALA A 374 -6.76 19.99 -10.85
C ALA A 374 -7.49 21.34 -10.81
N LEU A 375 -8.44 21.54 -11.73
CA LEU A 375 -9.28 22.72 -11.80
C LEU A 375 -10.12 22.84 -10.52
N GLN A 376 -10.85 21.78 -10.15
CA GLN A 376 -11.67 21.74 -8.95
C GLN A 376 -10.85 21.92 -7.67
N SER A 377 -9.68 21.27 -7.57
CA SER A 377 -8.81 21.42 -6.40
C SER A 377 -8.28 22.86 -6.27
N LYS A 378 -7.99 23.53 -7.38
CA LYS A 378 -7.60 24.95 -7.40
C LYS A 378 -8.75 25.86 -6.99
N ARG A 379 -9.99 25.52 -7.36
CA ARG A 379 -11.20 26.18 -6.84
C ARG A 379 -11.30 26.06 -5.33
N LYS A 380 -11.07 24.87 -4.75
CA LYS A 380 -11.11 24.68 -3.29
C LYS A 380 -10.14 25.63 -2.57
N LEU A 381 -8.90 25.74 -3.06
CA LEU A 381 -7.89 26.66 -2.54
C LEU A 381 -8.36 28.13 -2.61
N LEU A 382 -8.84 28.56 -3.77
CA LEU A 382 -9.33 29.93 -3.96
C LEU A 382 -10.55 30.24 -3.10
N ASN A 383 -11.45 29.26 -2.91
CA ASN A 383 -12.68 29.43 -2.15
C ASN A 383 -12.38 29.89 -0.71
N PHE A 384 -11.56 29.15 0.04
CA PHE A 384 -11.31 29.55 1.44
C PHE A 384 -10.43 30.81 1.55
N LEU A 385 -9.55 31.09 0.59
CA LEU A 385 -8.78 32.34 0.54
C LEU A 385 -9.69 33.56 0.25
N PHE A 386 -10.71 33.40 -0.58
CA PHE A 386 -11.65 34.45 -0.90
C PHE A 386 -12.52 34.84 0.30
N TRP A 387 -12.91 33.83 1.09
CA TRP A 387 -13.76 34.02 2.27
C TRP A 387 -13.00 34.51 3.52
N LEU A 388 -11.70 34.81 3.42
CA LEU A 388 -10.93 35.37 4.52
C LEU A 388 -11.60 36.66 5.07
N PRO A 389 -11.82 36.76 6.39
CA PRO A 389 -12.54 37.88 6.99
C PRO A 389 -11.68 39.16 7.06
N GLY A 390 -12.11 40.26 6.43
CA GLY A 390 -11.49 41.58 6.60
C GLY A 390 -11.60 42.51 5.39
N LYS A 391 -11.78 43.83 5.64
CA LYS A 391 -11.91 44.86 4.58
C LYS A 391 -10.61 45.07 3.78
N LEU A 392 -9.44 44.89 4.40
CA LEU A 392 -8.13 45.01 3.75
C LEU A 392 -7.89 43.92 2.70
N LEU A 393 -8.47 42.74 2.89
CA LEU A 393 -8.31 41.59 2.00
C LEU A 393 -9.02 41.78 0.65
N ARG A 394 -10.15 42.51 0.65
CA ARG A 394 -10.86 42.88 -0.59
C ARG A 394 -10.01 43.78 -1.48
N LYS A 395 -9.20 44.69 -0.90
CA LYS A 395 -8.26 45.52 -1.65
C LYS A 395 -7.13 44.70 -2.27
N ASN A 396 -6.63 43.69 -1.55
CA ASN A 396 -5.58 42.79 -2.06
C ASN A 396 -6.08 41.97 -3.26
N TRP A 397 -7.31 41.44 -3.20
CA TRP A 397 -7.94 40.75 -4.34
C TRP A 397 -8.14 41.67 -5.55
N ILE A 398 -8.61 42.90 -5.33
CA ILE A 398 -8.78 43.91 -6.39
C ILE A 398 -7.42 44.29 -6.99
N SER A 399 -6.40 44.52 -6.16
CA SER A 399 -5.05 44.88 -6.62
C SER A 399 -4.38 43.73 -7.38
N TRP A 400 -4.57 42.49 -6.93
CA TRP A 400 -4.07 41.31 -7.61
C TRP A 400 -4.75 41.14 -8.97
N TRP A 401 -6.07 41.28 -9.03
CA TRP A 401 -6.82 41.28 -10.26
C TRP A 401 -6.28 42.32 -11.25
N MET A 402 -6.16 43.59 -10.83
CA MET A 402 -5.64 44.68 -11.68
C MET A 402 -4.23 44.40 -12.21
N ARG A 403 -3.37 43.77 -11.40
CA ARG A 403 -2.01 43.39 -11.81
C ARG A 403 -1.99 42.33 -12.90
N ILE A 404 -2.90 41.36 -12.83
CA ILE A 404 -2.91 40.22 -13.75
C ILE A 404 -3.75 40.51 -15.00
N SER A 405 -4.84 41.26 -14.89
CA SER A 405 -5.70 41.65 -16.02
C SER A 405 -5.15 42.82 -16.86
N GLY A 406 -4.14 43.54 -16.35
CA GLY A 406 -3.61 44.75 -16.98
C GLY A 406 -4.56 45.95 -16.96
N SER A 407 -5.71 45.86 -16.26
CA SER A 407 -6.75 46.89 -16.25
C SER A 407 -6.48 47.99 -15.21
N THR A 408 -6.70 49.26 -15.57
CA THR A 408 -6.60 50.39 -14.63
C THR A 408 -7.89 50.58 -13.81
N PHE A 409 -7.76 51.19 -12.63
CA PHE A 409 -8.82 51.34 -11.62
C PHE A 409 -10.14 51.95 -12.14
N ARG A 410 -10.12 52.70 -13.25
CA ARG A 410 -11.31 53.35 -13.83
C ARG A 410 -12.29 52.37 -14.51
N ASP A 411 -11.84 51.24 -15.05
CA ASP A 411 -12.73 50.26 -15.70
C ASP A 411 -13.38 49.30 -14.70
N SER A 412 -12.90 49.27 -13.45
CA SER A 412 -13.31 48.31 -12.42
C SER A 412 -14.50 48.78 -11.56
N ILE A 413 -15.07 49.96 -11.84
CA ILE A 413 -16.28 50.50 -11.18
C ILE A 413 -17.50 49.57 -11.40
N ALA A 414 -17.46 48.71 -12.42
CA ALA A 414 -18.51 47.74 -12.70
C ALA A 414 -18.58 46.58 -11.68
N VAL A 415 -17.54 46.35 -10.85
CA VAL A 415 -17.56 45.25 -9.88
C VAL A 415 -18.20 45.69 -8.56
N ARG A 416 -19.46 46.11 -8.62
CA ARG A 416 -20.26 46.44 -7.44
C ARG A 416 -20.58 45.22 -6.57
N ASN A 417 -20.44 44.01 -7.11
CA ASN A 417 -20.70 42.76 -6.41
C ASN A 417 -19.43 41.91 -6.29
N LEU A 418 -19.08 41.53 -5.06
CA LEU A 418 -18.04 40.52 -4.77
C LEU A 418 -18.24 39.24 -5.57
N ARG A 419 -19.50 38.88 -5.83
CA ARG A 419 -19.90 37.73 -6.65
C ARG A 419 -19.48 37.87 -8.12
N GLN A 420 -19.53 39.08 -8.68
CA GLN A 420 -19.03 39.34 -10.03
C GLN A 420 -17.50 39.32 -10.08
N LEU A 421 -16.83 39.89 -9.06
CA LEU A 421 -15.36 39.79 -8.93
C LEU A 421 -14.93 38.33 -8.87
N PHE A 422 -15.65 37.52 -8.10
CA PHE A 422 -15.42 36.09 -7.96
C PHE A 422 -15.63 35.30 -9.26
N LEU A 423 -16.71 35.56 -10.00
CA LEU A 423 -16.96 34.94 -11.32
C LEU A 423 -15.91 35.34 -12.36
N ILE A 424 -15.48 36.60 -12.34
CA ILE A 424 -14.46 37.14 -13.24
C ILE A 424 -13.08 36.53 -12.92
N LEU A 425 -12.72 36.41 -11.64
CA LEU A 425 -11.51 35.72 -11.17
C LEU A 425 -11.47 34.26 -11.62
N PHE A 426 -12.60 33.55 -11.54
CA PHE A 426 -12.71 32.17 -11.99
C PHE A 426 -12.57 32.03 -13.51
N ASN A 427 -13.24 32.88 -14.28
CA ASN A 427 -13.12 32.87 -15.74
C ASN A 427 -11.68 33.13 -16.21
N PHE A 428 -10.95 34.00 -15.52
CA PHE A 428 -9.57 34.33 -15.86
C PHE A 428 -8.58 33.19 -15.59
N ILE A 429 -8.81 32.38 -14.55
CA ILE A 429 -7.96 31.23 -14.20
C ILE A 429 -8.36 29.98 -15.03
N GLY A 430 -9.26 30.13 -16.02
CA GLY A 430 -9.77 29.02 -16.84
C GLY A 430 -10.78 28.13 -16.12
N LEU A 431 -11.32 28.57 -14.98
CA LEU A 431 -12.27 27.83 -14.14
C LEU A 431 -13.71 28.04 -14.61
N ASN A 432 -14.06 27.69 -15.85
CA ASN A 432 -15.40 27.95 -16.39
C ASN A 432 -16.31 26.71 -16.28
N GLU A 433 -17.15 26.62 -15.24
CA GLU A 433 -18.30 25.71 -15.20
C GLU A 433 -19.31 26.13 -14.12
N LYS A 434 -20.60 25.90 -14.40
CA LYS A 434 -21.76 26.43 -13.65
C LYS A 434 -21.72 26.08 -12.15
N PHE A 435 -21.97 27.09 -11.32
CA PHE A 435 -22.19 26.94 -9.88
C PHE A 435 -23.65 26.51 -9.61
N GLU A 436 -23.84 25.33 -9.02
CA GLU A 436 -25.01 25.04 -8.17
C GLU A 436 -24.58 25.08 -6.70
N LYS A 437 -25.56 25.38 -5.85
CA LYS A 437 -25.48 26.09 -4.55
C LYS A 437 -24.54 25.51 -3.50
#